data_AF-A0A6M0BWH6-F1
#
_entry.id   AF-A0A6M0BWH6-F1
#
_cell.length_a   1.000
_cell.length_b   1.000
_cell.length_c   1.000
_cell.angle_alpha   90.00
_cell.angle_beta   90.00
_cell.angle_gamma   90.00
#
_symmetry.space_group_name_H-M   'P 1'
#
loop_
_entity.id
_entity.type
_entity.pdbx_description
1 polymer ?
#
loop_
_entity_poly.entity_id
_entity_poly.type
_entity_poly.pdbx_seq_one_letter_code
_entity_poly.pdbx_strand_id
1 'polypeptide(L)' 'MAKQLNLFSDRSLTWQEQLENTASSLNKYGKNYDYWVFCFSGGKDSTATVTVANYLFNIG' A
#
# COMPACT_ATOMS: atom_id res chain seq x y z
N MET A 1 -33.89 15.13 7.45
CA MET A 1 -33.13 13.94 7.90
C MET A 1 -31.65 14.28 7.87
N ALA A 2 -30.91 14.03 8.94
CA ALA A 2 -29.46 14.21 8.94
C ALA A 2 -28.80 13.08 8.12
N LYS A 3 -27.82 13.42 7.28
CA LYS A 3 -27.08 12.44 6.47
C LYS A 3 -26.24 11.55 7.39
N GLN A 4 -26.41 10.23 7.30
CA GLN A 4 -25.61 9.29 8.08
C GLN A 4 -24.15 9.33 7.62
N LEU A 5 -23.25 9.56 8.57
CA LEU A 5 -21.81 9.47 8.35
C LEU A 5 -21.43 8.01 8.10
N ASN A 6 -20.63 7.77 7.07
CA ASN A 6 -20.11 6.45 6.70
C ASN A 6 -18.60 6.58 6.47
N LEU A 7 -17.83 5.63 7.02
CA LEU A 7 -16.38 5.51 6.81
C LEU A 7 -16.02 5.22 5.34
N PHE A 8 -16.96 4.69 4.57
CA PHE A 8 -16.80 4.30 3.17
C PHE A 8 -17.60 5.20 2.22
N SER A 9 -17.89 6.44 2.63
CA SER A 9 -18.56 7.40 1.75
C SER A 9 -17.71 7.84 0.57
N ASP A 10 -16.39 7.63 0.66
CA ASP A 10 -15.45 7.96 -0.39
C ASP A 10 -15.42 6.90 -1.50
N ARG A 11 -15.03 7.32 -2.70
CA ARG A 11 -14.91 6.41 -3.84
C ARG A 11 -13.84 5.36 -3.60
N SER A 12 -14.06 4.15 -4.11
CA SER A 12 -13.00 3.13 -4.17
C SER A 12 -11.87 3.58 -5.11
N LEU A 13 -10.65 3.25 -4.72
CA LEU A 13 -9.47 3.51 -5.55
C LEU A 13 -9.34 2.43 -6.63
N THR A 14 -8.93 2.84 -7.83
CA THR A 14 -8.50 1.91 -8.88
C THR A 14 -7.23 1.19 -8.45
N TRP A 15 -6.87 0.12 -9.17
CA TRP A 15 -5.62 -0.60 -8.90
C TRP A 15 -4.39 0.32 -9.03
N GLN A 16 -4.36 1.14 -10.08
CA GLN A 16 -3.27 2.08 -10.34
C GLN A 16 -3.15 3.11 -9.21
N GLU A 17 -4.27 3.66 -8.76
CA GLU A 17 -4.29 4.62 -7.64
C GLU A 17 -3.82 3.99 -6.33
N GLN A 18 -4.17 2.72 -6.07
CA GLN A 18 -3.69 1.98 -4.90
C GLN A 18 -2.18 1.75 -4.95
N LEU A 19 -1.66 1.44 -6.14
CA LEU A 19 -0.24 1.21 -6.36
C LEU A 19 0.56 2.52 -6.19
N GLU A 20 0.10 3.62 -6.77
CA GLU A 20 0.68 4.95 -6.60
C GLU A 20 0.66 5.40 -5.14
N ASN A 21 -0.44 5.17 -4.44
CA ASN A 21 -0.55 5.48 -3.01
C ASN A 21 0.46 4.65 -2.18
N THR A 22 0.63 3.38 -2.52
CA THR A 22 1.62 2.50 -1.87
C THR A 22 3.04 3.00 -2.12
N ALA A 23 3.39 3.33 -3.37
CA ALA A 23 4.70 3.87 -3.74
C ALA A 23 4.98 5.21 -3.03
N SER A 24 3.99 6.09 -2.97
CA SER A 24 4.08 7.37 -2.25
C SER A 24 4.38 7.16 -0.77
N SER A 25 3.68 6.24 -0.12
CA SER A 25 3.92 5.87 1.28
C SER A 25 5.35 5.32 1.48
N LEU A 26 5.76 4.36 0.65
CA LEU A 26 7.11 3.78 0.72
C LEU A 26 8.19 4.85 0.53
N ASN A 27 8.06 5.75 -0.44
CA ASN A 27 9.01 6.83 -0.67
C ASN A 27 9.05 7.85 0.48
N LYS A 28 7.89 8.15 1.08
CA LYS A 28 7.79 9.14 2.17
C LYS A 28 8.55 8.68 3.41
N TYR A 29 8.44 7.40 3.77
CA TYR A 29 9.00 6.85 5.01
C TYR A 29 10.32 6.12 4.81
N GLY A 30 10.49 5.45 3.68
CA GLY A 30 11.66 4.64 3.35
C GLY A 30 12.95 5.42 3.25
N LYS A 31 12.89 6.68 2.80
CA LYS A 31 14.07 7.55 2.66
C LYS A 31 14.84 7.80 3.97
N ASN A 32 14.25 7.48 5.12
CA ASN A 32 14.87 7.66 6.43
C ASN A 32 15.61 6.41 6.94
N TYR A 33 15.60 5.32 6.17
CA TYR A 33 16.18 4.03 6.57
C TYR A 33 16.95 3.41 5.40
N ASP A 34 18.07 2.76 5.70
CA ASP A 34 18.90 2.12 4.68
C ASP A 34 18.32 0.80 4.17
N TYR A 35 17.44 0.16 4.96
CA TYR A 35 16.93 -1.17 4.69
C TYR A 35 15.42 -1.29 4.94
N TRP A 36 14.77 -2.12 4.11
CA TRP A 36 13.40 -2.57 4.32
C TRP A 36 13.37 -3.96 4.95
N VAL A 37 12.47 -4.17 5.92
CA VAL A 37 12.24 -5.48 6.55
C VAL A 37 10.76 -5.81 6.45
N PHE A 38 10.45 -6.99 5.93
CA PHE A 38 9.09 -7.51 5.82
C PHE A 38 9.00 -8.86 6.53
N CYS A 39 8.07 -8.96 7.49
CA CYS A 39 7.73 -10.25 8.10
C CYS A 39 6.77 -10.99 7.17
N PHE A 40 7.17 -12.19 6.73
CA PHE A 40 6.42 -12.99 5.76
C PHE A 40 5.88 -14.27 6.40
N SER A 41 4.56 -14.44 6.36
CA SER A 41 3.88 -15.63 6.89
C SER A 41 3.32 -16.55 5.81
N GLY A 42 3.36 -16.14 4.54
CA GLY A 42 2.63 -16.79 3.44
C GLY A 42 1.14 -16.46 3.39
N GLY A 43 0.62 -15.74 4.39
CA GLY A 43 -0.77 -15.26 4.39
C GLY A 43 -1.00 -14.17 3.35
N LYS A 44 -2.26 -14.03 2.90
CA LYS A 44 -2.70 -13.12 1.85
C LYS A 44 -2.08 -11.72 1.96
N ASP A 45 -2.15 -11.12 3.16
CA ASP A 45 -1.71 -9.74 3.36
C ASP A 45 -0.19 -9.62 3.25
N SER A 46 0.57 -10.52 3.91
CA SER A 46 2.03 -10.53 3.81
C SER A 46 2.53 -10.82 2.40
N THR A 47 1.85 -11.72 1.68
CA THR A 47 2.14 -12.02 0.27
C THR A 47 1.88 -10.79 -0.59
N ALA A 48 0.72 -10.15 -0.47
CA ALA A 48 0.39 -8.94 -1.23
C ALA A 48 1.41 -7.82 -0.96
N THR A 49 1.76 -7.56 0.30
CA THR A 49 2.73 -6.53 0.66
C THR A 49 4.11 -6.80 0.06
N VAL A 50 4.66 -8.00 0.24
CA VAL A 50 6.00 -8.34 -0.27
C VAL A 50 6.02 -8.33 -1.80
N THR A 51 4.98 -8.87 -2.45
CA THR A 51 4.90 -8.88 -3.91
C THR A 51 4.82 -7.47 -4.50
N VAL A 52 3.97 -6.61 -3.95
CA VAL A 52 3.83 -5.22 -4.43
C VAL A 52 5.09 -4.41 -4.16
N ALA A 53 5.68 -4.52 -2.97
CA ALA A 53 6.94 -3.84 -2.66
C ALA A 53 8.06 -4.29 -3.61
N ASN A 54 8.20 -5.60 -3.83
CA ASN A 54 9.21 -6.15 -4.73
C ASN A 54 9.01 -5.70 -6.19
N TYR A 55 7.75 -5.65 -6.66
CA TYR A 55 7.42 -5.13 -7.99
C TYR A 55 7.85 -3.66 -8.14
N LEU A 56 7.50 -2.82 -7.16
CA LEU A 56 7.86 -1.39 -7.15
C LEU A 56 9.37 -1.14 -7.06
N PHE A 57 10.11 -2.00 -6.36
CA PHE A 57 11.56 -1.83 -6.19
C PHE A 57 12.37 -2.26 -7.41
N ASN A 58 11.94 -3.31 -8.11
CA ASN A 58 12.79 -3.99 -9.09
C ASN A 58 12.27 -3.98 -10.52
N ILE A 59 10.95 -3.90 -10.71
CA ILE A 59 10.35 -4.10 -12.03
C ILE A 59 9.92 -2.77 -12.62
N GLY A 60 9.33 -1.89 -11.81
CA GLY A 60 9.02 -0.49 -12.14
C GLY A 60 8.52 -0.29 -13.56
#